data_AF-A0AAW7ZDE4-F1
#
_entry.id   AF-A0AAW7ZDE4-F1
#
_cell.length_a   1.000
_cell.length_b   1.000
_cell.length_c   1.000
_cell.angle_alpha   90.00
_cell.angle_beta   90.00
_cell.angle_gamma   90.00
#
_symmetry.space_group_name_H-M   'P 1'
#
loop_
_entity.id
_entity.type
_entity.pdbx_description
1 polymer ?
#
loop_
_entity_poly.entity_id
_entity_poly.type
_entity_poly.pdbx_seq_one_letter_code
_entity_poly.pdbx_strand_id
1 'polypeptide(L)' 'MFFRKIITRVNGKEYAYVKLIKNYREDGKVKQRVVGNLGNIEDLTPEKINDLVNGLMRICGHEQKKCACGK' A
#
# COMPACT_ATOMS: atom_id res chain seq x y z
N MET A 1 2.45 10.21 -2.10
CA MET A 1 2.92 8.94 -1.50
C MET A 1 2.77 7.86 -2.55
N PHE A 2 3.52 6.76 -2.48
CA PHE A 2 3.40 5.68 -3.45
C PHE A 2 3.67 4.32 -2.78
N PHE A 3 3.11 3.25 -3.35
CA PHE A 3 3.38 1.90 -2.91
C PHE A 3 4.68 1.37 -3.52
N ARG A 4 5.44 0.61 -2.73
CA ARG A 4 6.66 -0.06 -3.20
C ARG A 4 6.66 -1.50 -2.72
N LYS A 5 6.94 -2.43 -3.63
CA LYS A 5 7.28 -3.82 -3.30
C LYS A 5 8.74 -3.88 -2.83
N ILE A 6 8.99 -4.45 -1.66
CA ILE A 6 10.32 -4.65 -1.09
C ILE A 6 10.56 -6.14 -0.95
N ILE A 7 11.62 -6.66 -1.57
CA ILE A 7 12.04 -8.06 -1.43
C ILE A 7 13.09 -8.11 -0.31
N THR A 8 12.89 -9.01 0.66
CA THR A 8 13.82 -9.24 1.77
C THR A 8 14.14 -10.72 1.81
N ARG A 9 15.41 -11.07 2.02
CA ARG A 9 15.87 -12.46 2.10
C ARG A 9 16.32 -12.76 3.53
N VAL A 10 15.70 -13.78 4.13
CA VAL A 10 15.99 -14.22 5.51
C VAL A 10 16.15 -15.74 5.48
N ASN A 11 17.29 -16.25 5.98
CA ASN A 11 17.59 -17.68 6.05
C ASN A 11 17.35 -18.43 4.72
N GLY A 12 17.75 -17.82 3.61
CA GLY A 12 17.59 -18.41 2.28
C GLY A 12 16.19 -18.27 1.66
N LYS A 13 15.17 -17.87 2.41
CA LYS A 13 13.81 -17.63 1.92
C LYS A 13 13.60 -16.16 1.55
N GLU A 14 12.94 -15.92 0.42
CA GLU A 14 12.56 -14.58 -0.02
C GLU A 14 11.14 -14.24 0.42
N TYR A 15 10.96 -13.00 0.87
CA TYR A 15 9.69 -12.44 1.29
C TYR A 15 9.49 -11.11 0.58
N ALA A 16 8.28 -10.88 0.07
CA ALA A 16 7.93 -9.63 -0.59
C ALA A 16 6.90 -8.87 0.22
N TYR A 17 7.21 -7.63 0.60
CA TYR A 17 6.34 -6.78 1.40
C TYR A 17 5.87 -5.56 0.59
N VAL A 18 4.64 -5.13 0.84
CA VAL A 18 4.10 -3.87 0.29
C VAL A 18 4.22 -2.77 1.34
N LYS A 19 4.89 -1.67 0.98
CA LYS A 19 5.06 -0.51 1.87
C LYS A 19 4.51 0.76 1.21
N LEU A 20 3.91 1.63 2.02
CA LEU A 20 3.56 2.99 1.64
C LEU A 20 4.76 3.90 1.94
N ILE A 21 5.21 4.65 0.94
CA ILE A 21 6.38 5.52 1.02
C ILE A 21 5.98 6.97 0.78
N LYS A 22 6.59 7.88 1.53
CA LYS A 22 6.50 9.33 1.34
C LYS A 22 7.87 9.89 0.99
N ASN A 23 7.92 10.71 -0.07
CA ASN A 23 9.08 11.55 -0.36
C ASN A 23 9.04 12.80 0.53
N TYR A 24 10.20 13.24 1.00
CA TYR A 24 10.39 14.51 1.71
C TYR A 24 11.73 15.13 1.31
N ARG A 25 11.94 16.40 1.63
CA ARG A 25 13.21 17.08 1.39
C ARG A 25 13.91 17.35 2.71
N GLU A 26 15.21 17.11 2.74
CA GLU A 26 16.10 17.37 3.87
C GLU A 26 17.46 17.75 3.31
N ASP A 27 18.03 18.87 3.76
CA ASP A 27 19.31 19.42 3.29
C ASP A 27 19.42 19.53 1.75
N GLY A 28 18.35 20.02 1.12
CA GLY A 28 18.26 20.17 -0.34
C GLY A 28 18.14 18.85 -1.12
N LYS A 29 18.16 17.69 -0.46
CA LYS A 29 18.06 16.36 -1.08
C LYS A 29 16.66 15.78 -0.91
N VAL A 30 16.16 15.08 -1.93
CA VAL A 30 14.93 14.29 -1.83
C VAL A 30 15.25 12.96 -1.15
N LYS A 31 14.58 12.68 -0.04
CA LYS A 31 14.68 11.43 0.71
C LYS A 31 13.34 10.70 0.73
N GLN A 32 13.39 9.39 1.00
CA GLN A 32 12.22 8.53 1.14
C GLN A 32 12.12 8.02 2.56
N ARG A 33 10.89 7.97 3.11
CA ARG A 33 10.61 7.26 4.36
C ARG A 33 9.40 6.35 4.21
N VAL A 34 9.45 5.21 4.88
CA VAL A 34 8.29 4.33 5.04
C VAL A 34 7.32 5.01 5.99
N VAL A 35 6.06 5.09 5.59
CA VAL A 35 4.97 5.63 6.44
C VAL A 35 3.96 4.56 6.83
N GLY A 36 4.02 3.38 6.21
CA GLY A 36 3.21 2.23 6.57
C GLY A 36 3.73 0.96 5.92
N ASN A 37 3.65 -0.16 6.63
CA ASN A 37 3.89 -1.50 6.10
C ASN A 37 2.54 -2.21 6.00
N LEU A 38 2.14 -2.62 4.80
CA LEU A 38 0.86 -3.28 4.56
C LEU A 38 0.94 -4.81 4.71
N GLY A 39 2.14 -5.36 4.90
CA GLY A 39 2.35 -6.80 5.08
C GLY A 39 2.96 -7.50 3.86
N ASN A 40 3.04 -8.82 3.94
CA ASN A 40 3.57 -9.67 2.87
C ASN A 40 2.56 -9.73 1.71
N ILE A 41 3.04 -9.66 0.48
CA ILE A 41 2.23 -9.74 -0.73
C ILE A 41 1.44 -11.06 -0.82
N GLU A 42 1.98 -12.15 -0.28
CA GLU A 42 1.33 -13.47 -0.26
C GLU A 42 0.13 -13.48 0.70
N ASP A 43 0.15 -12.64 1.74
CA ASP A 43 -0.94 -12.53 2.71
C ASP A 43 -2.04 -11.54 2.27
N LEU A 44 -1.76 -10.72 1.25
CA LEU A 44 -2.65 -9.69 0.71
C LEU A 44 -3.56 -10.26 -0.38
N THR A 45 -4.50 -11.10 0.02
CA THR A 45 -5.52 -11.67 -0.86
C THR A 45 -6.42 -10.57 -1.47
N PRO A 46 -7.08 -10.82 -2.61
CA PRO A 46 -8.00 -9.84 -3.21
C PRO A 46 -9.08 -9.34 -2.25
N GLU A 47 -9.62 -10.22 -1.41
CA GLU A 47 -10.60 -9.88 -0.37
C GLU A 47 -10.03 -8.90 0.65
N LYS A 48 -8.85 -9.19 1.21
CA LYS A 48 -8.18 -8.28 2.17
C LYS A 48 -7.82 -6.93 1.54
N ILE A 49 -7.45 -6.92 0.27
CA ILE A 49 -7.20 -5.66 -0.46
C ILE A 49 -8.49 -4.85 -0.58
N ASN A 50 -9.61 -5.49 -0.93
CA ASN A 50 -10.90 -4.83 -0.99
C ASN A 50 -11.30 -4.27 0.38
N ASP A 51 -11.13 -5.03 1.46
CA ASP A 51 -11.42 -4.59 2.82
C ASP A 51 -10.55 -3.41 3.24
N LEU A 52 -9.24 -3.43 2.92
CA LEU A 52 -8.32 -2.33 3.18
C LEU A 52 -8.76 -1.06 2.44
N VAL A 53 -9.09 -1.17 1.15
CA VAL A 53 -9.56 -0.05 0.34
C VAL A 53 -10.89 0.49 0.89
N ASN A 54 -11.85 -0.38 1.20
CA ASN A 54 -13.14 -0.03 1.78
C ASN A 54 -13.00 0.66 3.14
N GLY A 55 -12.14 0.14 4.02
CA GLY A 55 -11.86 0.74 5.32
C GLY A 55 -11.24 2.13 5.19
N LEU A 56 -10.25 2.28 4.30
CA LEU A 56 -9.60 3.57 4.04
C LEU A 56 -10.60 4.60 3.51
N MET A 57 -11.40 4.21 2.53
CA MET A 57 -12.46 5.04 1.95
C MET A 57 -13.47 5.50 2.99
N ARG A 58 -13.96 4.58 3.83
CA ARG A 58 -14.89 4.89 4.92
C ARG A 58 -14.30 5.91 5.91
N ILE A 59 -13.06 5.72 6.33
CA ILE A 59 -12.40 6.61 7.30
C ILE A 59 -12.12 7.98 6.69
N CYS A 60 -11.71 8.03 5.42
CA CYS A 60 -11.41 9.27 4.73
C CYS A 60 -12.64 10.01 4.19
N GLY A 61 -13.87 9.49 4.40
CA GLY A 61 -15.09 10.08 3.86
C GLY A 61 -15.14 10.07 2.33
N HIS A 62 -14.47 9.10 1.70
CA HIS A 62 -14.40 8.98 0.25
C HIS A 62 -15.34 7.86 -0.22
N GLU A 63 -16.51 8.22 -0.75
CA GLU A 63 -17.44 7.23 -1.29
C GLU A 63 -17.06 6.84 -2.73
N GLN A 64 -17.04 5.53 -3.03
CA GLN A 64 -17.03 5.10 -4.43
C GLN A 64 -18.35 5.48 -5.09
N LYS A 65 -18.29 6.35 -6.09
CA LYS A 65 -19.34 6.37 -7.10
C LYS A 65 -19.31 4.99 -7.76
N LYS A 66 -20.35 4.18 -7.56
CA LYS A 66 -20.58 3.02 -8.41
C LYS A 66 -20.66 3.55 -9.83
N CYS A 67 -19.65 3.28 -10.65
CA CYS A 67 -19.81 3.39 -12.09
C CYS A 67 -20.89 2.38 -12.44
N ALA A 68 -22.09 2.87 -12.77
CA ALA A 68 -23.11 2.06 -13.39
C ALA A 68 -22.53 1.61 -14.74
N CYS A 69 -22.00 0.39 -14.80
CA CYS A 69 -21.92 -0.28 -16.08
C CYS A 69 -23.38 -0.45 -16.51
N GLY A 70 -23.73 0.18 -17.63
CA GLY A 70 -25.04 0.08 -18.23
C GLY A 70 -25.46 -1.37 -18.41
N LYS A 71 -26.78 -1.56 -18.35
CA LYS A 71 -27.51 -2.79 -18.63
C LYS A 71 -26.97 -3.55 -19.85
#